data_AF-A0A6L8M055-F1
#
_entry.id   AF-A0A6L8M055-F1
#
_cell.length_a   1.000
_cell.length_b   1.000
_cell.length_c   1.000
_cell.angle_alpha   90.00
_cell.angle_beta   90.00
_cell.angle_gamma   90.00
#
_symmetry.space_group_name_H-M   'P 1'
#
loop_
_entity.id
_entity.type
_entity.pdbx_description
1 polymer ?
#
loop_
_entity_poly.entity_id
_entity_poly.type
_entity_poly.pdbx_seq_one_letter_code
_entity_poly.pdbx_strand_id
1 'polypeptide(L)'
;MENSELANKKVLLISPSFFGYSNNIMKELERKGAIVSLYDERPSNHVFLKFIFRIRILNDFFARRVINNYFDSIFSDFLEDSFDYLLIINPECTPVEFLSRVKKANPKCKTIVYMWDSVLNKPSSQNYIEIVDSFFSFDKRDCSDRVKFQPLFYTNKPIDGEKESANKYQFSFVGTLHGNREKILVRIVSQTLGNKYYIYGFYHSKILRIIKKILTFDFFTNPPFKVEFKSLSYPNYLKSLSESNVVIDLPSQNQTGLTMRSIEVLGFKKKLITTNQDIVNYDFYNPNNIFIISGDNFLIPDDFFYSAYEDIDCDIYEQYSISSWVDSIFGVNNVQ
;
A
#
# COMPACT_ATOMS: atom_id res chain seq x y z
N MET A 1 20.18 22.25 8.77
CA MET A 1 20.07 21.73 7.40
C MET A 1 21.08 20.63 7.29
N GLU A 2 20.69 19.41 7.65
CA GLU A 2 21.55 18.25 7.44
C GLU A 2 21.71 18.08 5.92
N ASN A 3 22.95 17.84 5.48
CA ASN A 3 23.24 17.46 4.12
C ASN A 3 22.55 16.12 3.86
N SER A 4 21.32 16.16 3.35
CA SER A 4 20.63 14.98 2.83
C SER A 4 21.53 14.37 1.75
N GLU A 5 21.82 13.07 1.85
CA GLU A 5 22.61 12.35 0.84
C GLU A 5 21.98 12.41 -0.56
N LEU A 6 20.69 12.76 -0.63
CA LEU A 6 19.92 12.96 -1.85
C LEU A 6 20.00 14.39 -2.42
N ALA A 7 20.71 15.31 -1.75
CA ALA A 7 20.84 16.68 -2.21
C ALA A 7 21.46 16.75 -3.62
N ASN A 8 20.74 17.39 -4.55
CA ASN A 8 21.06 17.52 -5.97
C ASN A 8 21.16 16.19 -6.74
N LYS A 9 20.70 15.06 -6.16
CA LYS A 9 20.65 13.77 -6.83
C LYS A 9 19.48 13.71 -7.79
N LYS A 10 19.73 13.25 -9.02
CA LYS A 10 18.68 13.03 -10.02
C LYS A 10 18.09 11.63 -9.85
N VAL A 11 16.78 11.55 -9.62
CA VAL A 11 16.06 10.31 -9.41
C VAL A 11 15.00 10.12 -10.50
N LEU A 12 15.12 9.05 -11.28
CA LEU A 12 14.05 8.60 -12.16
C LEU A 12 13.12 7.70 -11.34
N LEU A 13 11.90 8.18 -11.07
CA LEU A 13 10.88 7.46 -10.33
C LEU A 13 9.84 6.88 -11.29
N ILE A 14 9.70 5.56 -11.31
CA ILE A 14 8.65 4.87 -12.06
C ILE A 14 7.72 4.21 -11.05
N SER A 15 6.47 4.67 -10.98
CA SER A 15 5.52 4.20 -9.97
C SER A 15 4.09 4.16 -10.51
N PRO A 16 3.28 3.17 -10.13
CA PRO A 16 1.86 3.19 -10.43
C PRO A 16 1.19 4.45 -9.87
N SER A 17 0.31 5.06 -10.67
CA SER A 17 -0.58 6.14 -10.20
C SER A 17 -1.70 5.55 -9.34
N PHE A 18 -1.40 5.33 -8.05
CA PHE A 18 -2.33 4.75 -7.08
C PHE A 18 -2.43 5.63 -5.83
N PHE A 19 -3.64 6.12 -5.53
CA PHE A 19 -3.99 6.91 -4.35
C PHE A 19 -3.09 8.13 -4.03
N GLY A 20 -2.33 8.61 -5.02
CA GLY A 20 -1.43 9.75 -4.85
C GLY A 20 -0.10 9.40 -4.16
N TYR A 21 0.18 8.13 -3.85
CA TYR A 21 1.43 7.72 -3.22
C TYR A 21 2.66 8.06 -4.06
N SER A 22 2.59 7.90 -5.38
CA SER A 22 3.69 8.29 -6.29
C SER A 22 4.06 9.77 -6.14
N ASN A 23 3.06 10.65 -6.06
CA ASN A 23 3.27 12.08 -5.83
C ASN A 23 3.80 12.38 -4.43
N ASN A 24 3.37 11.63 -3.41
CA ASN A 24 3.89 11.81 -2.05
C ASN A 24 5.36 11.38 -1.96
N ILE A 25 5.74 10.27 -2.61
CA ILE A 25 7.14 9.83 -2.72
C ILE A 25 7.98 10.88 -3.45
N MET A 26 7.51 11.37 -4.60
CA MET A 26 8.19 12.41 -5.36
C MET A 26 8.43 13.67 -4.50
N LYS A 27 7.39 14.16 -3.82
CA LYS A 27 7.50 15.34 -2.94
C LYS A 27 8.46 15.13 -1.77
N GLU A 28 8.49 13.93 -1.19
CA GLU A 28 9.42 13.64 -0.08
C GLU A 28 10.87 13.57 -0.56
N LEU A 29 11.12 13.00 -1.74
CA LEU A 29 12.44 13.03 -2.40
C LEU A 29 12.88 14.46 -2.70
N GLU A 30 12.00 15.29 -3.26
CA GLU A 30 12.27 16.71 -3.53
C GLU A 30 12.52 17.50 -2.23
N ARG A 31 11.77 17.21 -1.16
CA ARG A 31 11.98 17.79 0.18
C ARG A 31 13.36 17.45 0.73
N LYS A 32 13.87 16.26 0.41
CA LYS A 32 15.24 15.82 0.72
C LYS A 32 16.29 16.32 -0.29
N GLY A 33 15.91 17.20 -1.22
CA GLY A 33 16.82 17.88 -2.14
C GLY A 33 17.09 17.14 -3.45
N ALA A 34 16.40 16.04 -3.72
CA ALA A 34 16.51 15.34 -5.00
C ALA A 34 15.79 16.10 -6.12
N ILE A 35 16.23 15.89 -7.35
CA ILE A 35 15.54 16.33 -8.57
C ILE A 35 14.87 15.09 -9.16
N VAL A 36 13.54 15.07 -9.22
CA VAL A 36 12.78 13.86 -9.54
C VAL A 36 12.07 13.97 -10.89
N SER A 37 12.25 12.96 -11.72
CA SER A 37 11.43 12.74 -12.92
C SER A 37 10.48 11.58 -12.65
N LEU A 38 9.17 11.85 -12.60
CA LEU A 38 8.14 10.85 -12.28
C LEU A 38 7.43 10.37 -13.55
N TYR A 39 7.41 9.05 -13.74
CA TYR A 39 6.63 8.36 -14.78
C TYR A 39 5.70 7.32 -14.15
N ASP A 40 4.56 7.08 -14.81
CA ASP A 40 3.65 5.99 -14.45
C ASP A 40 4.28 4.65 -14.86
N GLU A 41 4.04 3.57 -14.11
CA GLU A 41 4.51 2.23 -14.51
C GLU A 41 3.73 1.69 -15.72
N ARG A 42 2.56 2.26 -16.01
CA ARG A 42 1.73 1.92 -17.16
C ARG A 42 1.72 3.01 -18.22
N PRO A 43 1.79 2.64 -19.51
CA PRO A 43 1.60 3.58 -20.62
C PRO A 43 0.22 4.28 -20.63
N SER A 44 -0.79 3.68 -19.99
CA SER A 44 -2.13 4.25 -19.91
C SER A 44 -2.94 3.71 -18.74
N ASN A 45 -3.73 4.59 -18.14
CA ASN A 45 -4.66 4.27 -17.07
C ASN A 45 -6.09 3.93 -17.53
N HIS A 46 -6.35 3.88 -18.84
CA HIS A 46 -7.66 3.52 -19.37
C HIS A 46 -8.06 2.08 -19.01
N VAL A 47 -9.33 1.91 -18.61
CA VAL A 47 -9.90 0.65 -18.08
C VAL A 47 -9.72 -0.54 -19.04
N PHE A 48 -9.79 -0.30 -20.35
CA PHE A 48 -9.61 -1.32 -21.38
C PHE A 48 -8.19 -1.86 -21.42
N LEU A 49 -7.18 -0.99 -21.36
CA LEU A 49 -5.77 -1.41 -21.30
C LEU A 49 -5.45 -2.08 -19.96
N LYS A 50 -6.07 -1.65 -18.84
CA LYS A 50 -5.98 -2.34 -17.54
C LYS A 50 -6.49 -3.78 -17.59
N PHE A 51 -7.53 -4.06 -18.36
CA PHE A 51 -8.08 -5.40 -18.54
C PHE A 51 -7.16 -6.26 -19.42
N ILE A 52 -6.62 -5.70 -20.52
CA ILE A 52 -5.64 -6.37 -21.40
C ILE A 52 -4.34 -6.73 -20.64
N PHE A 53 -3.83 -5.83 -19.79
CA PHE A 53 -2.61 -6.10 -19.02
C PHE A 53 -2.84 -7.11 -17.87
N ARG A 54 -4.05 -7.17 -17.28
CA ARG A 54 -4.39 -8.15 -16.21
C ARG A 54 -4.74 -9.54 -16.73
N ILE A 55 -5.40 -9.60 -17.88
CA ILE A 55 -5.85 -10.85 -18.47
C ILE A 55 -4.76 -11.28 -19.45
N ARG A 56 -3.85 -12.08 -18.89
CA ARG A 56 -2.75 -12.82 -19.52
C ARG A 56 -3.20 -13.79 -20.63
N ILE A 57 -4.31 -13.52 -21.33
CA ILE A 57 -4.94 -14.43 -22.28
C ILE A 57 -4.21 -14.47 -23.61
N LEU A 58 -3.47 -13.45 -24.05
CA LEU A 58 -2.58 -13.62 -25.20
C LEU A 58 -1.39 -12.66 -25.11
N ASN A 59 -0.25 -13.16 -25.56
CA ASN A 59 0.91 -12.38 -26.01
C ASN A 59 0.50 -11.42 -27.15
N ASP A 60 -0.22 -10.35 -26.82
CA ASP A 60 -0.63 -9.40 -27.83
C ASP A 60 0.60 -8.56 -28.20
N PHE A 61 1.21 -8.89 -29.34
CA PHE A 61 2.34 -8.18 -29.92
C PHE A 61 2.11 -6.65 -29.87
N PHE A 62 0.86 -6.23 -30.03
CA PHE A 62 0.44 -4.84 -29.91
C PHE A 62 0.65 -4.27 -28.50
N ALA A 63 0.19 -4.95 -27.44
CA ALA A 63 0.39 -4.52 -26.06
C ALA A 63 1.89 -4.44 -25.71
N ARG A 64 2.68 -5.41 -26.15
CA ARG A 64 4.15 -5.38 -25.98
C ARG A 64 4.79 -4.21 -26.72
N ARG A 65 4.35 -3.91 -27.95
CA ARG A 65 4.85 -2.78 -28.74
C ARG A 65 4.50 -1.45 -28.08
N VAL A 66 3.29 -1.29 -27.54
CA VAL A 66 2.88 -0.08 -26.81
C VAL A 66 3.73 0.10 -25.55
N ILE A 67 3.90 -0.96 -24.75
CA ILE A 67 4.78 -0.93 -23.56
C ILE A 67 6.21 -0.57 -23.98
N ASN A 68 6.78 -1.28 -24.95
CA ASN A 68 8.18 -1.06 -25.35
C ASN A 68 8.38 0.37 -25.88
N ASN A 69 7.50 0.87 -26.74
CA ASN A 69 7.59 2.25 -27.25
C ASN A 69 7.50 3.28 -26.10
N TYR A 70 6.66 3.03 -25.09
CA TYR A 70 6.57 3.90 -23.92
C TYR A 70 7.88 3.91 -23.12
N PHE A 71 8.43 2.73 -22.81
CA PHE A 71 9.71 2.62 -22.10
C PHE A 71 10.91 3.04 -22.95
N ASP A 72 10.81 3.02 -24.29
CA ASP A 72 11.80 3.60 -25.19
C ASP A 72 11.83 5.13 -25.08
N SER A 73 10.66 5.77 -24.93
CA SER A 73 10.59 7.21 -24.64
C SER A 73 11.22 7.54 -23.30
N ILE A 74 10.87 6.80 -22.23
CA ILE A 74 11.49 6.98 -20.90
C ILE A 74 13.00 6.78 -20.98
N PHE A 75 13.46 5.79 -21.76
CA PHE A 75 14.89 5.54 -21.94
C PHE A 75 15.59 6.66 -22.72
N SER A 76 14.91 7.28 -23.69
CA SER A 76 15.45 8.46 -24.39
C SER A 76 15.67 9.61 -23.42
N ASP A 77 14.66 9.92 -22.60
CA ASP A 77 14.75 10.96 -21.56
C ASP A 77 15.86 10.61 -20.54
N PHE A 78 16.01 9.32 -20.20
CA PHE A 78 17.09 8.83 -19.36
C PHE A 78 18.49 9.05 -19.96
N LEU A 79 18.65 9.05 -21.28
CA LEU A 79 19.95 9.29 -21.93
C LEU A 79 20.31 10.78 -22.00
N GLU A 80 19.31 11.65 -22.06
CA GLU A 80 19.51 13.10 -22.06
C GLU A 80 19.96 13.63 -20.69
N ASP A 81 19.62 12.91 -19.62
CA ASP A 81 19.92 13.27 -18.24
C ASP A 81 20.85 12.27 -17.53
N SER A 82 21.80 12.77 -16.74
CA SER A 82 22.66 11.93 -15.91
C SER A 82 21.97 11.56 -14.58
N PHE A 83 21.07 10.56 -14.60
CA PHE A 83 20.41 10.08 -13.39
C PHE A 83 21.38 9.36 -12.43
N ASP A 84 21.30 9.68 -11.14
CA ASP A 84 22.04 9.00 -10.07
C ASP A 84 21.30 7.72 -9.62
N TYR A 85 19.97 7.75 -9.66
CA TYR A 85 19.11 6.65 -9.21
C TYR A 85 17.95 6.40 -10.17
N LEU A 86 17.57 5.13 -10.29
CA LEU A 86 16.31 4.66 -10.83
C LEU A 86 15.57 3.89 -9.74
N LEU A 87 14.42 4.42 -9.31
CA LEU A 87 13.53 3.78 -8.35
C LEU A 87 12.25 3.32 -9.06
N ILE A 88 11.97 2.02 -9.00
CA ILE A 88 10.75 1.44 -9.57
C ILE A 88 9.89 0.87 -8.45
N ILE A 89 8.68 1.38 -8.31
CA ILE A 89 7.69 0.93 -7.32
C ILE A 89 6.75 -0.08 -7.96
N ASN A 90 6.69 -1.28 -7.40
CA ASN A 90 5.76 -2.35 -7.76
C ASN A 90 5.58 -2.55 -9.28
N PRO A 91 6.67 -2.88 -10.00
CA PRO A 91 6.63 -3.05 -11.45
C PRO A 91 5.63 -4.13 -11.87
N GLU A 92 4.75 -3.79 -12.82
CA GLU A 92 3.86 -4.73 -13.51
C GLU A 92 4.13 -4.78 -15.02
N CYS A 93 4.39 -3.62 -15.65
CA CYS A 93 4.61 -3.52 -17.09
C CYS A 93 6.07 -3.24 -17.47
N THR A 94 6.93 -2.86 -16.53
CA THR A 94 8.32 -2.47 -16.81
C THR A 94 9.11 -3.62 -17.44
N PRO A 95 9.57 -3.50 -18.70
CA PRO A 95 10.35 -4.54 -19.35
C PRO A 95 11.67 -4.77 -18.63
N VAL A 96 12.06 -6.04 -18.48
CA VAL A 96 13.39 -6.40 -17.96
C VAL A 96 14.50 -5.80 -18.83
N GLU A 97 14.30 -5.79 -20.16
CA GLU A 97 15.23 -5.20 -21.13
C GLU A 97 15.51 -3.70 -20.89
N PHE A 98 14.52 -2.96 -20.39
CA PHE A 98 14.68 -1.54 -20.05
C PHE A 98 15.72 -1.36 -18.94
N LEU A 99 15.66 -2.18 -17.89
CA LEU A 99 16.65 -2.17 -16.81
C LEU A 99 18.05 -2.53 -17.30
N SER A 100 18.17 -3.56 -18.14
CA SER A 100 19.44 -3.95 -18.74
C SER A 100 20.06 -2.80 -19.56
N ARG A 101 19.23 -2.07 -20.31
CA ARG A 101 19.67 -0.90 -21.08
C ARG A 101 20.11 0.26 -20.19
N VAL A 102 19.35 0.56 -19.14
CA VAL A 102 19.70 1.59 -18.14
C VAL A 102 21.06 1.30 -17.53
N LYS A 103 21.30 0.08 -17.04
CA LYS A 103 22.59 -0.30 -16.43
C LYS A 103 23.75 -0.24 -17.42
N LYS A 104 23.52 -0.61 -18.68
CA LYS A 104 24.54 -0.53 -19.73
C LYS A 104 24.88 0.91 -20.10
N ALA A 105 23.88 1.78 -20.19
CA ALA A 105 24.07 3.18 -20.56
C ALA A 105 24.71 4.01 -19.45
N ASN A 106 24.32 3.76 -18.19
CA ASN A 106 24.88 4.43 -17.03
C ASN A 106 25.16 3.42 -15.89
N PRO A 107 26.35 2.79 -15.87
CA PRO A 107 26.73 1.84 -14.83
C PRO A 107 26.84 2.42 -13.42
N LYS A 108 26.87 3.76 -13.29
CA LYS A 108 26.90 4.44 -11.99
C LYS A 108 25.51 4.67 -11.41
N CYS A 109 24.46 4.65 -12.25
CA CYS A 109 23.07 4.78 -11.80
C CYS A 109 22.70 3.59 -10.92
N LYS A 110 22.26 3.88 -9.69
CA LYS A 110 21.79 2.86 -8.75
C LYS A 110 20.34 2.51 -9.03
N THR A 111 20.10 1.23 -9.30
CA THR A 111 18.78 0.70 -9.65
C THR A 111 18.14 0.03 -8.44
N ILE A 112 16.94 0.50 -8.08
CA ILE A 112 16.20 0.07 -6.90
C ILE A 112 14.80 -0.37 -7.32
N VAL A 113 14.36 -1.54 -6.86
CA VAL A 113 12.97 -2.00 -6.97
C VAL A 113 12.39 -2.13 -5.57
N TYR A 114 11.21 -1.55 -5.35
CA TYR A 114 10.44 -1.70 -4.12
C TYR A 114 9.07 -2.30 -4.40
N MET A 115 8.78 -3.44 -3.77
CA MET A 115 7.51 -4.14 -3.90
C MET A 115 6.59 -3.82 -2.71
N TRP A 116 5.49 -3.12 -2.99
CA TRP A 116 4.40 -2.88 -2.02
C TRP A 116 3.25 -3.90 -2.12
N ASP A 117 3.46 -4.95 -2.91
CA ASP A 117 2.60 -6.12 -3.11
C ASP A 117 3.50 -7.35 -3.11
N SER A 118 2.99 -8.52 -2.75
CA SER A 118 3.86 -9.66 -2.47
C SER A 118 4.48 -10.20 -3.76
N VAL A 119 5.79 -10.42 -3.73
CA VAL A 119 6.60 -11.00 -4.81
C VAL A 119 6.06 -12.37 -5.18
N LEU A 120 5.67 -13.19 -4.19
CA LEU A 120 5.07 -14.51 -4.42
C LEU A 120 3.74 -14.42 -5.18
N ASN A 121 2.97 -13.34 -4.98
CA ASN A 121 1.75 -13.07 -5.76
C ASN A 121 2.05 -12.56 -7.18
N LYS A 122 3.28 -12.10 -7.44
CA LYS A 122 3.73 -11.56 -8.74
C LYS A 122 5.03 -12.25 -9.20
N PRO A 123 5.00 -13.52 -9.64
CA PRO A 123 6.21 -14.26 -10.00
C PRO A 123 7.12 -13.58 -11.04
N SER A 124 6.56 -12.75 -11.93
CA SER A 124 7.35 -11.97 -12.90
C SER A 124 8.31 -10.97 -12.25
N SER A 125 8.04 -10.54 -11.01
CA SER A 125 8.91 -9.62 -10.27
C SER A 125 10.25 -10.25 -9.88
N GLN A 126 10.34 -11.58 -9.84
CA GLN A 126 11.60 -12.29 -9.58
C GLN A 126 12.66 -12.00 -10.65
N ASN A 127 12.24 -11.70 -11.88
CA ASN A 127 13.16 -11.37 -12.98
C ASN A 127 13.98 -10.10 -12.73
N TYR A 128 13.54 -9.22 -11.83
CA TYR A 128 14.26 -7.99 -11.52
C TYR A 128 15.36 -8.18 -10.46
N ILE A 129 15.22 -9.19 -9.57
CA ILE A 129 16.08 -9.39 -8.40
C ILE A 129 17.57 -9.52 -8.78
N GLU A 130 17.85 -10.21 -9.88
CA GLU A 130 19.22 -10.45 -10.34
C GLU A 130 19.83 -9.28 -11.11
N ILE A 131 19.01 -8.31 -11.51
CA ILE A 131 19.44 -7.21 -12.40
C ILE A 131 19.68 -5.95 -11.60
N VAL A 132 18.82 -5.65 -10.64
CA VAL A 132 18.88 -4.40 -9.88
C VAL A 132 19.94 -4.44 -8.78
N ASP A 133 20.37 -3.26 -8.35
CA ASP A 133 21.38 -3.14 -7.29
C ASP A 133 20.76 -3.36 -5.90
N SER A 134 19.48 -3.05 -5.72
CA SER A 134 18.74 -3.33 -4.50
C SER A 134 17.27 -3.65 -4.80
N PHE A 135 16.77 -4.70 -4.14
CA PHE A 135 15.39 -5.12 -4.23
C PHE A 135 14.80 -5.22 -2.83
N PHE A 136 13.64 -4.61 -2.64
CA PHE A 136 12.95 -4.54 -1.35
C PHE A 136 11.53 -5.13 -1.48
N SER A 137 11.09 -5.84 -0.43
CA SER A 137 9.69 -6.26 -0.28
C SER A 137 9.11 -5.80 1.05
N PHE A 138 7.84 -5.39 1.03
CA PHE A 138 7.05 -5.11 2.23
C PHE A 138 6.57 -6.38 2.96
N ASP A 139 6.60 -7.54 2.30
CA ASP A 139 6.17 -8.81 2.89
C ASP A 139 7.42 -9.63 3.29
N LYS A 140 7.56 -9.88 4.59
CA LYS A 140 8.70 -10.59 5.17
C LYS A 140 8.88 -12.00 4.60
N ARG A 141 7.82 -12.67 4.16
CA ARG A 141 7.90 -14.00 3.53
C ARG A 141 8.56 -13.99 2.14
N ASP A 142 8.59 -12.84 1.48
CA ASP A 142 9.25 -12.70 0.19
C ASP A 142 10.78 -12.50 0.33
N CYS A 143 11.26 -12.26 1.55
CA CYS A 143 12.64 -11.85 1.80
C CYS A 143 13.64 -13.00 1.67
N SER A 144 14.84 -12.66 1.20
CA SER A 144 15.97 -13.57 0.98
C SER A 144 17.27 -12.76 0.99
N ASP A 145 18.43 -13.40 0.77
CA ASP A 145 19.73 -12.70 0.71
C ASP A 145 19.77 -11.56 -0.34
N ARG A 146 18.90 -11.63 -1.38
CA ARG A 146 18.80 -10.63 -2.46
C ARG A 146 17.54 -9.76 -2.35
N VAL A 147 16.62 -10.05 -1.43
CA VAL A 147 15.35 -9.34 -1.23
C VAL A 147 15.29 -8.84 0.21
N LYS A 148 15.50 -7.54 0.40
CA LYS A 148 15.50 -6.90 1.72
C LYS A 148 14.09 -6.62 2.19
N PHE A 149 13.84 -6.80 3.47
CA PHE A 149 12.57 -6.38 4.08
C PHE A 149 12.54 -4.86 4.21
N GLN A 150 11.44 -4.23 3.79
CA GLN A 150 11.17 -2.82 4.06
C GLN A 150 9.66 -2.61 4.17
N PRO A 151 9.12 -2.32 5.37
CA PRO A 151 7.69 -2.12 5.55
C PRO A 151 7.15 -0.96 4.69
N LEU A 152 5.82 -0.94 4.52
CA LEU A 152 5.12 0.21 3.95
C LEU A 152 5.25 1.42 4.89
N PHE A 153 4.80 2.58 4.42
CA PHE A 153 4.94 3.85 5.11
C PHE A 153 3.63 4.62 5.16
N TYR A 154 3.47 5.50 6.15
CA TYR A 154 2.40 6.49 6.14
C TYR A 154 2.90 7.83 5.62
N THR A 155 2.02 8.59 4.98
CA THR A 155 2.33 9.94 4.46
C THR A 155 1.71 11.05 5.28
N ASN A 156 0.69 10.72 6.09
CA ASN A 156 -0.09 11.69 6.84
C ASN A 156 0.16 11.48 8.33
N LYS A 157 0.38 12.58 9.04
CA LYS A 157 0.45 12.64 10.50
C LYS A 157 -0.65 13.59 11.00
N PRO A 158 -1.14 13.43 12.24
CA PRO A 158 -1.83 14.50 12.93
C PRO A 158 -0.96 15.76 12.88
N ILE A 159 -1.55 16.90 12.48
CA ILE A 159 -0.85 18.18 12.51
C ILE A 159 -0.98 18.75 13.93
N ASP A 160 0.14 19.02 14.58
CA ASP A 160 0.15 19.62 15.91
C ASP A 160 -0.63 20.95 15.91
N GLY A 161 -1.63 21.05 16.78
CA GLY A 161 -2.47 22.25 16.92
C GLY A 161 -3.70 22.30 16.02
N GLU A 162 -3.89 21.37 15.07
CA GLU A 162 -5.21 21.16 14.48
C GLU A 162 -6.12 20.49 15.50
N LYS A 163 -7.34 21.00 15.66
CA LYS A 163 -8.36 20.29 16.45
C LYS A 163 -8.55 18.93 15.81
N GLU A 164 -8.26 17.86 16.54
CA GLU A 164 -8.65 16.51 16.13
C GLU A 164 -10.09 16.57 15.64
N SER A 165 -10.33 16.08 14.42
CA SER A 165 -11.68 15.99 13.91
C SER A 165 -12.48 15.18 14.94
N ALA A 166 -13.50 15.80 15.54
CA ALA A 166 -14.28 15.15 16.59
C ALA A 166 -14.68 13.75 16.10
N ASN A 167 -14.25 12.72 16.82
CA ASN A 167 -14.49 11.35 16.42
C ASN A 167 -16.00 11.13 16.26
N LYS A 168 -16.42 10.88 15.02
CA LYS A 168 -17.81 10.73 14.63
C LYS A 168 -18.25 9.27 14.69
N TYR A 169 -17.30 8.37 14.47
CA TYR A 169 -17.52 6.94 14.39
C TYR A 169 -16.67 6.23 15.44
N GLN A 170 -17.28 5.26 16.11
CA GLN A 170 -16.57 4.34 17.00
C GLN A 170 -15.64 3.45 16.20
N PHE A 171 -16.08 3.01 15.01
CA PHE A 171 -15.21 2.29 14.09
C PHE A 171 -15.58 2.54 12.62
N SER A 172 -14.59 2.34 11.75
CA SER A 172 -14.81 2.34 10.30
C SER A 172 -14.15 1.17 9.57
N PHE A 173 -14.71 0.87 8.40
CA PHE A 173 -14.16 -0.06 7.42
C PHE A 173 -14.37 0.50 6.02
N VAL A 174 -13.34 0.46 5.17
CA VAL A 174 -13.45 0.77 3.74
C VAL A 174 -12.75 -0.32 2.96
N GLY A 175 -13.47 -1.09 2.14
CA GLY A 175 -12.84 -2.15 1.36
C GLY A 175 -13.80 -3.01 0.56
N THR A 176 -13.23 -3.87 -0.28
CA THR A 176 -13.99 -4.83 -1.08
C THR A 176 -14.51 -5.98 -0.22
N LEU A 177 -15.78 -6.37 -0.40
CA LEU A 177 -16.43 -7.45 0.35
C LEU A 177 -16.14 -8.87 -0.19
N HIS A 178 -14.87 -9.14 -0.49
CA HIS A 178 -14.37 -10.45 -0.91
C HIS A 178 -14.15 -11.40 0.27
N GLY A 179 -14.19 -12.71 0.02
CA GLY A 179 -13.98 -13.74 1.04
C GLY A 179 -14.97 -13.67 2.20
N ASN A 180 -14.48 -13.85 3.42
CA ASN A 180 -15.25 -13.83 4.66
C ASN A 180 -15.42 -12.44 5.29
N ARG A 181 -14.90 -11.36 4.67
CA ARG A 181 -14.94 -9.99 5.22
C ARG A 181 -16.32 -9.53 5.63
N GLU A 182 -17.33 -9.81 4.80
CA GLU A 182 -18.72 -9.45 5.10
C GLU A 182 -19.23 -10.12 6.39
N LYS A 183 -18.91 -11.40 6.59
CA LYS A 183 -19.28 -12.13 7.81
C LYS A 183 -18.59 -11.55 9.05
N ILE A 184 -17.30 -11.24 8.94
CA ILE A 184 -16.53 -10.61 10.02
C ILE A 184 -17.14 -9.25 10.39
N LEU A 185 -17.46 -8.42 9.40
CA LEU A 185 -18.06 -7.10 9.62
C LEU A 185 -19.45 -7.20 10.27
N VAL A 186 -20.30 -8.12 9.81
CA VAL A 186 -21.60 -8.39 10.47
C VAL A 186 -21.39 -8.79 11.92
N ARG A 187 -20.40 -9.64 12.21
CA ARG A 187 -20.09 -10.10 13.56
C ARG A 187 -19.58 -8.96 14.45
N ILE A 188 -18.73 -8.07 13.94
CA ILE A 188 -18.29 -6.85 14.65
C ILE A 188 -19.50 -5.97 14.96
N VAL A 189 -20.32 -5.63 13.96
CA VAL A 189 -21.49 -4.75 14.15
C VAL A 189 -22.48 -5.34 15.17
N SER A 190 -22.67 -6.67 15.17
CA SER A 190 -23.56 -7.34 16.13
C SER A 190 -23.08 -7.27 17.59
N GLN A 191 -21.79 -7.02 17.82
CA GLN A 191 -21.22 -6.87 19.15
C GLN A 191 -21.34 -5.43 19.66
N THR A 192 -21.56 -4.46 18.77
CA THR A 192 -21.49 -3.04 19.10
C THR A 192 -22.88 -2.41 19.13
N LEU A 193 -23.71 -2.77 20.11
CA LEU A 193 -25.06 -2.21 20.27
C LEU A 193 -24.97 -0.70 20.60
N GLY A 194 -25.46 0.15 19.69
CA GLY A 194 -25.55 1.61 19.90
C GLY A 194 -24.35 2.43 19.40
N ASN A 195 -23.27 1.78 18.96
CA ASN A 195 -22.10 2.49 18.43
C ASN A 195 -22.37 3.05 17.02
N LYS A 196 -21.95 4.30 16.78
CA LYS A 196 -21.93 4.86 15.42
C LYS A 196 -20.78 4.25 14.64
N TYR A 197 -21.05 3.66 13.49
CA TYR A 197 -20.02 3.09 12.62
C TYR A 197 -20.10 3.61 11.19
N TYR A 198 -18.98 3.55 10.48
CA TYR A 198 -18.89 3.83 9.05
C TYR A 198 -18.35 2.62 8.30
N ILE A 199 -19.22 1.85 7.65
CA ILE A 199 -18.79 0.72 6.82
C ILE A 199 -19.09 1.06 5.35
N TYR A 200 -18.02 1.22 4.58
CA TYR A 200 -18.03 1.33 3.12
C TYR A 200 -17.52 0.02 2.51
N GLY A 201 -18.41 -0.99 2.49
CA GLY A 201 -18.16 -2.26 1.83
C GLY A 201 -18.61 -2.21 0.37
N PHE A 202 -17.74 -2.53 -0.59
CA PHE A 202 -18.10 -2.45 -2.01
C PHE A 202 -17.74 -3.70 -2.84
N TYR A 203 -18.43 -3.87 -3.96
CA TYR A 203 -18.07 -4.80 -5.03
C TYR A 203 -17.73 -4.00 -6.29
N HIS A 204 -16.80 -4.48 -7.11
CA HIS A 204 -16.49 -3.82 -8.40
C HIS A 204 -17.62 -3.98 -9.44
N SER A 205 -18.53 -4.94 -9.26
CA SER A 205 -19.72 -5.07 -10.10
C SER A 205 -20.88 -5.70 -9.35
N LYS A 206 -22.11 -5.39 -9.78
CA LYS A 206 -23.32 -6.05 -9.26
C LYS A 206 -23.32 -7.55 -9.53
N ILE A 207 -22.78 -7.95 -10.68
CA ILE A 207 -22.68 -9.36 -11.11
C ILE A 207 -21.80 -10.15 -10.13
N LEU A 208 -20.66 -9.61 -9.69
CA LEU A 208 -19.79 -10.28 -8.71
C LEU A 208 -20.51 -10.53 -7.38
N ARG A 209 -21.37 -9.60 -6.94
CA ARG A 209 -22.21 -9.80 -5.74
C ARG A 209 -23.24 -10.91 -5.96
N ILE A 210 -23.89 -10.95 -7.12
CA ILE A 210 -24.86 -12.00 -7.47
C ILE A 210 -24.17 -13.37 -7.49
N ILE A 211 -23.03 -13.48 -8.17
CA ILE A 211 -22.23 -14.71 -8.22
C ILE A 211 -21.88 -15.17 -6.80
N LYS A 212 -21.41 -14.26 -5.94
CA LYS A 212 -21.13 -14.59 -4.53
C LYS A 212 -22.38 -15.16 -3.84
N LYS A 213 -23.52 -14.47 -3.90
CA LYS A 213 -24.78 -14.92 -3.27
C LYS A 213 -25.19 -16.32 -3.73
N ILE A 214 -25.01 -16.62 -5.02
CA ILE A 214 -25.27 -17.95 -5.59
C ILE A 214 -24.30 -18.98 -5.00
N LEU A 215 -22.99 -18.71 -5.05
CA LEU A 215 -21.96 -19.64 -4.57
C LEU A 215 -22.05 -19.91 -3.07
N THR A 216 -22.47 -18.94 -2.28
CA THR A 216 -22.58 -19.08 -0.82
C THR A 216 -24.00 -19.45 -0.35
N PHE A 217 -24.94 -19.65 -1.27
CA PHE A 217 -26.37 -19.83 -0.98
C PHE A 217 -26.95 -18.75 -0.05
N ASP A 218 -26.40 -17.54 -0.14
CA ASP A 218 -26.66 -16.45 0.80
C ASP A 218 -27.57 -15.39 0.16
N PHE A 219 -28.81 -15.78 -0.10
CA PHE A 219 -29.77 -14.94 -0.80
C PHE A 219 -30.46 -13.94 0.12
N PHE A 220 -30.69 -14.32 1.38
CA PHE A 220 -31.56 -13.62 2.31
C PHE A 220 -30.85 -12.72 3.31
N THR A 221 -29.54 -12.87 3.51
CA THR A 221 -28.84 -11.93 4.38
C THR A 221 -28.65 -10.59 3.66
N ASN A 222 -28.99 -9.54 4.38
CA ASN A 222 -28.55 -8.20 4.08
C ASN A 222 -27.67 -7.75 5.24
N PRO A 223 -26.45 -7.30 4.98
CA PRO A 223 -25.60 -6.78 6.05
C PRO A 223 -26.27 -5.55 6.69
N PRO A 224 -25.99 -5.26 7.97
CA PRO A 224 -26.50 -4.08 8.67
C PRO A 224 -25.86 -2.76 8.19
N PHE A 225 -25.22 -2.77 7.03
CA PHE A 225 -24.54 -1.64 6.41
C PHE A 225 -24.80 -1.63 4.91
N LYS A 226 -24.66 -0.45 4.30
CA LYS A 226 -24.89 -0.27 2.87
C LYS A 226 -23.75 -0.92 2.07
N VAL A 227 -24.12 -1.70 1.07
CA VAL A 227 -23.18 -2.28 0.09
C VAL A 227 -23.14 -1.39 -1.14
N GLU A 228 -21.93 -0.95 -1.48
CA GLU A 228 -21.67 -0.06 -2.61
C GLU A 228 -21.13 -0.83 -3.82
N PHE A 229 -21.12 -0.18 -4.99
CA PHE A 229 -20.67 -0.79 -6.25
C PHE A 229 -19.56 0.02 -6.96
N LYS A 230 -18.95 0.94 -6.23
CA LYS A 230 -17.83 1.77 -6.67
C LYS A 230 -16.84 1.88 -5.53
N SER A 231 -15.57 2.06 -5.85
CA SER A 231 -14.53 2.34 -4.85
C SER A 231 -14.71 3.73 -4.26
N LEU A 232 -14.43 3.88 -2.96
CA LEU A 232 -14.34 5.18 -2.33
C LEU A 232 -13.09 5.93 -2.83
N SER A 233 -13.16 7.24 -2.98
CA SER A 233 -11.97 8.05 -3.26
C SER A 233 -11.05 8.08 -2.05
N TYR A 234 -9.74 8.19 -2.30
CA TYR A 234 -8.74 8.21 -1.24
C TYR A 234 -8.94 9.34 -0.20
N PRO A 235 -9.26 10.61 -0.58
CA PRO A 235 -9.55 11.66 0.40
C PRO A 235 -10.76 11.35 1.29
N ASN A 236 -11.81 10.74 0.74
CA ASN A 236 -12.99 10.35 1.52
C ASN A 236 -12.68 9.17 2.46
N TYR A 237 -11.79 8.26 2.04
CA TYR A 237 -11.26 7.23 2.92
C TYR A 237 -10.47 7.83 4.09
N LEU A 238 -9.51 8.73 3.82
CA LEU A 238 -8.74 9.39 4.87
C LEU A 238 -9.63 10.15 5.85
N LYS A 239 -10.67 10.83 5.34
CA LYS A 239 -11.68 11.46 6.18
C LYS A 239 -12.42 10.46 7.07
N SER A 240 -12.83 9.31 6.54
CA SER A 240 -13.48 8.28 7.36
C SER A 240 -12.55 7.71 8.43
N LEU A 241 -11.27 7.57 8.11
CA LEU A 241 -10.22 7.12 9.02
C LEU A 241 -10.00 8.15 10.14
N SER A 242 -9.83 9.43 9.81
CA SER A 242 -9.60 10.50 10.80
C SER A 242 -10.78 10.70 11.74
N GLU A 243 -12.01 10.57 11.23
CA GLU A 243 -13.27 10.68 11.99
C GLU A 243 -13.61 9.41 12.81
N SER A 244 -12.74 8.39 12.85
CA SER A 244 -12.97 7.13 13.57
C SER A 244 -12.04 6.94 14.77
N ASN A 245 -12.51 6.29 15.83
CA ASN A 245 -11.65 5.83 16.95
C ASN A 245 -10.85 4.57 16.55
N VAL A 246 -11.55 3.61 15.95
CA VAL A 246 -11.00 2.31 15.55
C VAL A 246 -11.17 2.12 14.05
N VAL A 247 -10.18 1.52 13.39
CA VAL A 247 -10.24 1.21 11.97
C VAL A 247 -10.09 -0.28 11.79
N ILE A 248 -10.89 -0.86 10.90
CA ILE A 248 -10.89 -2.29 10.62
C ILE A 248 -10.10 -2.52 9.32
N ASP A 249 -9.08 -3.38 9.38
CA ASP A 249 -8.33 -3.87 8.23
C ASP A 249 -8.47 -5.38 8.08
N LEU A 250 -8.93 -5.85 6.93
CA LEU A 250 -9.13 -7.28 6.67
C LEU A 250 -8.33 -7.70 5.43
N PRO A 251 -6.98 -7.83 5.51
CA PRO A 251 -6.15 -8.17 4.37
C PRO A 251 -6.53 -9.50 3.72
N SER A 252 -6.02 -9.73 2.50
CA SER A 252 -6.09 -11.04 1.87
C SER A 252 -5.20 -12.04 2.62
N GLN A 253 -5.61 -13.30 2.73
CA GLN A 253 -4.81 -14.36 3.35
C GLN A 253 -3.55 -14.73 2.55
N ASN A 254 -3.42 -14.23 1.32
CA ASN A 254 -2.27 -14.52 0.45
C ASN A 254 -1.05 -13.63 0.73
N GLN A 255 -1.13 -12.66 1.65
CA GLN A 255 -0.01 -11.82 2.09
C GLN A 255 0.12 -11.84 3.62
N THR A 256 1.34 -11.68 4.13
CA THR A 256 1.58 -11.44 5.58
C THR A 256 2.04 -10.02 5.87
N GLY A 257 2.60 -9.33 4.87
CA GLY A 257 2.92 -7.91 5.00
C GLY A 257 1.68 -7.08 5.34
N LEU A 258 1.84 -6.13 6.26
CA LEU A 258 0.79 -5.19 6.64
C LEU A 258 0.33 -4.37 5.43
N THR A 259 -0.98 -4.07 5.38
CA THR A 259 -1.50 -3.24 4.28
C THR A 259 -1.18 -1.78 4.52
N MET A 260 -1.31 -0.98 3.46
CA MET A 260 -1.19 0.47 3.56
C MET A 260 -2.17 1.05 4.60
N ARG A 261 -3.38 0.48 4.72
CA ARG A 261 -4.35 0.87 5.75
C ARG A 261 -3.83 0.64 7.16
N SER A 262 -3.20 -0.51 7.41
CA SER A 262 -2.61 -0.80 8.73
C SER A 262 -1.57 0.26 9.12
N ILE A 263 -0.71 0.67 8.18
CA ILE A 263 0.32 1.69 8.43
C ILE A 263 -0.27 3.11 8.50
N GLU A 264 -1.28 3.44 7.71
CA GLU A 264 -1.99 4.72 7.82
C GLU A 264 -2.72 4.87 9.16
N VAL A 265 -3.29 3.78 9.68
CA VAL A 265 -3.91 3.76 11.01
C VAL A 265 -2.90 4.08 12.10
N LEU A 266 -1.69 3.52 12.00
CA LEU A 266 -0.56 3.90 12.83
C LEU A 266 -0.25 5.40 12.68
N GLY A 267 -0.09 5.89 11.44
CA GLY A 267 0.20 7.29 11.14
C GLY A 267 -0.78 8.27 11.78
N PHE A 268 -2.08 7.96 11.77
CA PHE A 268 -3.14 8.77 12.40
C PHE A 268 -3.35 8.49 13.90
N LYS A 269 -2.53 7.66 14.52
CA LYS A 269 -2.66 7.26 15.95
C LYS A 269 -4.06 6.74 16.28
N LYS A 270 -4.60 5.88 15.40
CA LYS A 270 -5.90 5.23 15.59
C LYS A 270 -5.71 3.78 16.01
N LYS A 271 -6.72 3.22 16.68
CA LYS A 271 -6.73 1.79 17.00
C LYS A 271 -7.05 0.96 15.77
N LEU A 272 -6.52 -0.26 15.72
CA LEU A 272 -6.66 -1.19 14.61
C LEU A 272 -7.36 -2.48 15.07
N ILE A 273 -8.38 -2.90 14.33
CA ILE A 273 -8.87 -4.29 14.37
C ILE A 273 -8.41 -4.97 13.08
N THR A 274 -7.68 -6.08 13.17
CA THR A 274 -7.14 -6.74 11.97
C THR A 274 -7.20 -8.26 12.02
N THR A 275 -7.27 -8.90 10.86
CA THR A 275 -7.06 -10.35 10.72
C THR A 275 -5.61 -10.72 10.42
N ASN A 276 -4.74 -9.73 10.19
CA ASN A 276 -3.31 -9.99 9.96
C ASN A 276 -2.64 -10.39 11.27
N GLN A 277 -2.27 -11.66 11.39
CA GLN A 277 -1.62 -12.19 12.59
C GLN A 277 -0.17 -11.71 12.71
N ASP A 278 0.51 -11.42 11.59
CA ASP A 278 1.92 -11.03 11.59
C ASP A 278 2.18 -9.65 12.18
N ILE A 279 1.13 -8.87 12.45
CA ILE A 279 1.26 -7.57 13.11
C ILE A 279 1.96 -7.66 14.47
N VAL A 280 1.89 -8.81 15.16
CA VAL A 280 2.61 -9.04 16.43
C VAL A 280 4.13 -8.97 16.30
N ASN A 281 4.66 -9.14 15.07
CA ASN A 281 6.10 -9.12 14.80
C ASN A 281 6.62 -7.71 14.47
N TYR A 282 5.77 -6.69 14.49
CA TYR A 282 6.16 -5.30 14.29
C TYR A 282 6.43 -4.64 15.65
N ASP A 283 7.48 -3.84 15.72
CA ASP A 283 7.94 -3.13 16.93
C ASP A 283 6.89 -2.16 17.53
N PHE A 284 5.97 -1.65 16.71
CA PHE A 284 4.85 -0.82 17.18
C PHE A 284 3.66 -1.60 17.74
N TYR A 285 3.73 -2.93 17.79
CA TYR A 285 2.61 -3.74 18.28
C TYR A 285 2.30 -3.40 19.74
N ASN A 286 1.08 -2.89 19.97
CA ASN A 286 0.52 -2.68 21.30
C ASN A 286 -0.90 -3.28 21.35
N PRO A 287 -1.20 -4.27 22.21
CA PRO A 287 -2.53 -4.87 22.31
C PRO A 287 -3.63 -3.90 22.74
N ASN A 288 -3.30 -2.79 23.40
CA ASN A 288 -4.26 -1.74 23.76
C ASN A 288 -4.68 -0.91 22.53
N ASN A 289 -3.88 -0.92 21.47
CA ASN A 289 -4.14 -0.24 20.20
C ASN A 289 -4.56 -1.19 19.09
N ILE A 290 -4.19 -2.47 19.16
CA ILE A 290 -4.33 -3.44 18.08
C ILE A 290 -5.03 -4.69 18.60
N PHE A 291 -6.27 -4.90 18.13
CA PHE A 291 -7.01 -6.13 18.36
C PHE A 291 -6.89 -7.06 17.15
N ILE A 292 -6.41 -8.27 17.38
CA ILE A 292 -6.22 -9.28 16.34
C ILE A 292 -7.40 -10.25 16.36
N ILE A 293 -8.11 -10.33 15.24
CA ILE A 293 -9.18 -11.30 15.03
C ILE A 293 -8.55 -12.66 14.72
N SER A 294 -8.71 -13.61 15.63
CA SER A 294 -8.32 -15.01 15.45
C SER A 294 -9.57 -15.91 15.48
N GLY A 295 -9.80 -16.66 14.40
CA GLY A 295 -10.95 -17.58 14.28
C GLY A 295 -12.30 -16.89 14.09
N ASP A 296 -13.37 -17.69 14.02
CA ASP A 296 -14.73 -17.19 13.70
C ASP A 296 -15.51 -16.70 14.93
N ASN A 297 -15.11 -17.11 16.14
CA ASN A 297 -15.82 -16.85 17.40
C ASN A 297 -15.14 -15.76 18.25
N PHE A 298 -14.64 -14.70 17.61
CA PHE A 298 -14.02 -13.60 18.34
C PHE A 298 -15.06 -12.73 19.07
N LEU A 299 -14.63 -12.18 20.21
CA LEU A 299 -15.34 -11.16 20.99
C LEU A 299 -14.38 -10.00 21.23
N ILE A 300 -14.76 -8.79 20.79
CA ILE A 300 -13.97 -7.59 21.02
C ILE A 300 -14.38 -7.01 22.38
N PRO A 301 -13.45 -6.81 23.33
CA PRO A 301 -13.78 -6.18 24.60
C PRO A 301 -14.34 -4.77 24.39
N ASP A 302 -15.41 -4.41 25.11
CA ASP A 302 -16.00 -3.07 25.03
C ASP A 302 -14.96 -1.97 25.29
N ASP A 303 -14.10 -2.19 26.30
CA ASP A 303 -13.03 -1.26 26.66
C ASP A 303 -12.06 -1.00 25.51
N PHE A 304 -11.88 -1.91 24.55
CA PHE A 304 -11.03 -1.68 23.38
C PHE A 304 -11.55 -0.52 22.52
N PHE A 305 -12.89 -0.41 22.40
CA PHE A 305 -13.52 0.68 21.66
C PHE A 305 -13.44 2.02 22.43
N TYR A 306 -13.59 2.00 23.75
CA TYR A 306 -13.76 3.23 24.53
C TYR A 306 -12.48 3.77 25.15
N SER A 307 -11.46 2.93 25.35
CA SER A 307 -10.16 3.40 25.82
C SER A 307 -9.45 4.24 24.75
N ALA A 308 -8.66 5.22 25.20
CA ALA A 308 -7.85 6.06 24.34
C ALA A 308 -6.76 5.23 23.62
N TYR A 309 -6.25 5.77 22.51
CA TYR A 309 -5.03 5.27 21.89
C TYR A 309 -3.85 5.52 22.83
N GLU A 310 -2.98 4.53 22.99
CA GLU A 310 -1.74 4.66 23.74
C GLU A 310 -0.60 5.04 22.81
N ASP A 311 0.06 6.16 23.04
CA ASP A 311 1.23 6.54 22.25
C ASP A 311 2.32 5.46 22.34
N ILE A 312 2.93 5.17 21.19
CA ILE A 312 4.12 4.32 21.09
C ILE A 312 5.39 5.19 21.15
N ASP A 313 6.54 4.54 21.29
CA ASP A 313 7.83 5.22 21.25
C ASP A 313 7.99 6.08 19.97
N CYS A 314 8.52 7.29 20.15
CA CYS A 314 8.61 8.27 19.06
C CYS A 314 9.53 7.78 17.94
N ASP A 315 10.63 7.10 18.26
CA ASP A 315 11.59 6.63 17.25
C ASP A 315 10.96 5.50 16.42
N ILE A 316 10.22 4.59 17.09
CA ILE A 316 9.44 3.55 16.42
C ILE A 316 8.38 4.18 15.51
N TYR A 317 7.62 5.16 16.00
CA TYR A 317 6.58 5.82 15.20
C TYR A 317 7.16 6.50 13.95
N GLU A 318 8.29 7.19 14.09
CA GLU A 318 8.95 7.89 12.99
C GLU A 318 9.56 6.95 11.95
N GLN A 319 9.95 5.73 12.34
CA GLN A 319 10.50 4.72 11.43
C GLN A 319 9.54 4.31 10.30
N TYR A 320 8.23 4.41 10.51
CA TYR A 320 7.21 4.10 9.49
C TYR A 320 6.75 5.32 8.68
N SER A 321 7.35 6.49 8.89
CA SER A 321 7.06 7.66 8.07
C SER A 321 7.62 7.50 6.65
N ILE A 322 7.00 8.19 5.68
CA ILE A 322 7.55 8.27 4.31
C ILE A 322 9.00 8.78 4.29
N SER A 323 9.38 9.63 5.24
CA SER A 323 10.73 10.19 5.32
C SER A 323 11.76 9.11 5.63
N SER A 324 11.51 8.34 6.69
CA SER A 324 12.36 7.21 7.10
C SER A 324 12.37 6.10 6.06
N TRP A 325 11.23 5.87 5.38
CA TRP A 325 11.17 4.94 4.26
C TRP A 325 12.07 5.37 3.10
N VAL A 326 12.04 6.65 2.71
CA VAL A 326 12.96 7.18 1.68
C VAL A 326 14.42 7.02 2.13
N ASP A 327 14.75 7.33 3.38
CA ASP A 327 16.12 7.17 3.86
C ASP A 327 16.58 5.70 3.81
N SER A 328 15.71 4.76 4.17
CA SER A 328 16.03 3.34 4.14
C SER A 328 16.25 2.81 2.72
N ILE A 329 15.35 3.11 1.77
CA ILE A 329 15.45 2.57 0.40
C ILE A 329 16.67 3.12 -0.35
N PHE A 330 17.13 4.34 -0.02
CA PHE A 330 18.32 4.95 -0.60
C PHE A 330 19.61 4.68 0.21
N GLY A 331 19.51 3.93 1.32
CA GLY A 331 20.66 3.51 2.13
C GLY A 331 21.26 4.62 3.00
N VAL A 332 20.49 5.69 3.27
CA VAL A 332 20.87 6.81 4.15
C VAL A 332 20.82 6.36 5.62
N ASN A 333 19.88 5.46 5.95
CA ASN A 333 19.78 4.82 7.26
C ASN A 333 20.07 3.32 7.15
N ASN A 334 21.01 2.82 7.97
CA ASN A 334 21.15 1.38 8.20
C ASN A 334 19.99 0.92 9.09
N VAL A 335 18.87 0.54 8.49
CA VAL A 335 17.81 -0.16 9.24
C VAL A 335 18.23 -1.64 9.31
N GLN A 336 18.48 -2.12 10.53
CA GLN A 336 18.79 -3.53 10.82
C GLN A 336 17.57 -4.43 10.65
#